data_AF-A0A1V5P7A4-F1
#
_entry.id   AF-A0A1V5P7A4-F1
#
_cell.length_a   1.000
_cell.length_b   1.000
_cell.length_c   1.000
_cell.angle_alpha   90.00
_cell.angle_beta   90.00
_cell.angle_gamma   90.00
#
_symmetry.space_group_name_H-M   'P 1'
#
loop_
_entity.id
_entity.type
_entity.pdbx_description
1 polymer ?
#
loop_
_entity_poly.entity_id
_entity_poly.type
_entity_poly.pdbx_seq_one_letter_code
_entity_poly.pdbx_strand_id
1 'polypeptide(L)'
;MNIQNLICTAGTSLFSNLNKLLNKFKDTPDKLTEKEKELVISFRDRTWKNLSEKISGFSPGEKICGAEINSIESMLKLKYIAPGCNLLFCYSATEDGRAINTILTHYYQLKGHRVESFEIDDLQDELPKRFRTYGLRNLAKTICKIIRSYSQSSCAINATGGYKAQIAIAVMLGQATETPVYYKHERFDEIIAFPPMPVALDFELWMKASGMLFSLDSTREVVKHSEYEEEWNEKYESLVEHVNIEGEDYIELSPAGQIFHETFREKFKSTLDEILPPSATKKFKFTMEDSGHVRSKADLEAFLQKITDEIPQVIRCINYYYNPDLPSITRFRTGAKGLEGIYSNGAYTAKFRIESTARTKGQENALLAYLNEWPR
;
A
#
# COMPACT_ATOMS: atom_id res chain seq x y z
N MET A 1 -25.00 5.72 0.61
CA MET A 1 -23.61 6.15 0.30
C MET A 1 -23.61 6.79 -1.08
N ASN A 2 -22.88 7.89 -1.28
CA ASN A 2 -22.70 8.49 -2.60
C ASN A 2 -21.28 8.17 -3.09
N ILE A 3 -21.06 6.93 -3.55
CA ILE A 3 -19.75 6.51 -4.07
C ILE A 3 -19.54 7.20 -5.42
N GLN A 4 -18.54 8.08 -5.46
CA GLN A 4 -18.19 8.88 -6.65
C GLN A 4 -16.93 8.36 -7.35
N ASN A 5 -16.15 7.52 -6.66
CA ASN A 5 -14.85 7.04 -7.13
C ASN A 5 -14.81 5.52 -6.98
N LEU A 6 -14.67 4.79 -8.09
CA LEU A 6 -14.56 3.33 -8.09
C LEU A 6 -13.15 2.90 -8.49
N ILE A 7 -12.45 2.25 -7.57
CA ILE A 7 -11.13 1.67 -7.79
C ILE A 7 -11.29 0.25 -8.31
N CYS A 8 -10.81 -0.03 -9.51
CA CYS A 8 -10.97 -1.32 -10.18
C CYS A 8 -9.61 -1.97 -10.37
N THR A 9 -9.43 -3.20 -9.88
CA THR A 9 -8.32 -4.05 -10.34
C THR A 9 -8.67 -4.61 -11.72
N ALA A 10 -7.74 -4.48 -12.68
CA ALA A 10 -7.91 -4.99 -14.03
C ALA A 10 -7.16 -6.31 -14.22
N GLY A 11 -7.83 -7.29 -14.82
CA GLY A 11 -7.24 -8.54 -15.28
C GLY A 11 -7.42 -8.73 -16.79
N THR A 12 -7.07 -9.91 -17.28
CA THR A 12 -7.08 -10.25 -18.71
C THR A 12 -8.28 -11.14 -19.10
N SER A 13 -9.37 -11.10 -18.30
CA SER A 13 -10.56 -11.93 -18.52
C SER A 13 -11.19 -11.72 -19.90
N LEU A 14 -11.21 -10.47 -20.38
CA LEU A 14 -11.62 -10.09 -21.72
C LEU A 14 -10.80 -10.83 -22.79
N PHE A 15 -9.48 -10.88 -22.65
CA PHE A 15 -8.59 -11.57 -23.60
C PHE A 15 -8.80 -13.08 -23.58
N SER A 16 -9.07 -13.69 -22.42
CA SER A 16 -9.44 -15.11 -22.36
C SER A 16 -10.70 -15.41 -23.20
N ASN A 17 -11.70 -14.53 -23.14
CA ASN A 17 -12.94 -14.68 -23.89
C ASN A 17 -12.76 -14.40 -25.39
N LEU A 18 -11.97 -13.38 -25.75
CA LEU A 18 -11.63 -13.07 -27.14
C LEU A 18 -10.77 -14.17 -27.79
N ASN A 19 -9.84 -14.79 -27.05
CA ASN A 19 -9.07 -15.93 -27.55
C ASN A 19 -9.95 -17.15 -27.86
N LYS A 20 -10.95 -17.44 -27.01
CA LYS A 20 -11.95 -18.48 -27.30
C LYS A 20 -12.73 -18.17 -28.57
N LEU A 21 -13.08 -16.90 -28.79
CA LEU A 21 -13.78 -16.47 -29.99
C LEU A 21 -12.88 -16.54 -31.24
N LEU A 22 -11.61 -16.16 -31.13
CA LEU A 22 -10.61 -16.29 -32.19
C LEU A 22 -10.41 -17.75 -32.60
N ASN A 23 -10.38 -18.69 -31.66
CA ASN A 23 -10.31 -20.13 -31.98
C ASN A 23 -11.55 -20.60 -32.73
N LYS A 24 -12.76 -20.21 -32.28
CA LYS A 24 -13.99 -20.50 -33.02
C LYS A 24 -14.01 -19.91 -34.43
N PHE A 25 -13.42 -18.72 -34.62
CA PHE A 25 -13.30 -18.09 -35.94
C PHE A 25 -12.39 -18.89 -36.88
N LYS A 26 -11.31 -19.49 -36.35
CA LYS A 26 -10.42 -20.38 -37.13
C LYS A 26 -11.10 -21.71 -37.48
N ASP A 27 -11.83 -22.30 -36.53
CA ASP A 27 -12.37 -23.66 -36.68
C ASP A 27 -13.72 -23.68 -37.40
N THR A 28 -14.60 -22.73 -37.08
CA THR A 28 -16.00 -22.69 -37.55
C THR A 28 -16.47 -21.24 -37.78
N PRO A 29 -15.91 -20.51 -38.75
CA PRO A 29 -16.22 -19.09 -38.98
C PRO A 29 -17.71 -18.81 -39.26
N ASP A 30 -18.40 -19.75 -39.90
CA ASP A 30 -19.83 -19.62 -40.24
C ASP A 30 -20.77 -19.62 -39.03
N LYS A 31 -20.27 -20.06 -37.86
CA LYS A 31 -21.03 -20.07 -36.61
C LYS A 31 -20.95 -18.74 -35.84
N LEU A 32 -20.12 -17.80 -36.28
CA LEU A 32 -19.99 -16.48 -35.65
C LEU A 32 -20.93 -15.49 -36.31
N THR A 33 -21.53 -14.63 -35.50
CA THR A 33 -22.24 -13.44 -35.98
C THR A 33 -21.26 -12.43 -36.60
N GLU A 34 -21.75 -11.54 -37.47
CA GLU A 34 -20.89 -10.50 -38.06
C GLU A 34 -20.24 -9.60 -37.00
N LYS A 35 -20.96 -9.26 -35.93
CA LYS A 35 -20.41 -8.50 -34.80
C LYS A 35 -19.23 -9.23 -34.12
N GLU A 36 -19.35 -10.54 -33.93
CA GLU A 36 -18.27 -11.35 -33.36
C GLU A 36 -17.05 -11.45 -34.29
N LYS A 37 -17.27 -11.53 -35.62
CA LYS A 37 -16.18 -11.50 -36.60
C LYS A 37 -15.43 -10.17 -36.55
N GLU A 38 -16.14 -9.04 -36.48
CA GLU A 38 -15.53 -7.71 -36.34
C GLU A 38 -14.69 -7.56 -35.06
N LEU A 39 -15.17 -8.12 -33.93
CA LEU A 39 -14.39 -8.18 -32.69
C LEU A 39 -13.09 -8.97 -32.88
N VAL A 40 -13.17 -10.15 -33.49
CA VAL A 40 -12.01 -11.02 -33.72
C VAL A 40 -10.98 -10.35 -34.60
N ILE A 41 -11.41 -9.67 -35.68
CA ILE A 41 -10.52 -8.91 -36.57
C ILE A 41 -9.82 -7.81 -35.78
N SER A 42 -10.57 -7.01 -35.01
CA SER A 42 -10.00 -5.91 -34.22
C SER A 42 -9.01 -6.40 -33.16
N PHE A 43 -9.32 -7.53 -32.51
CA PHE A 43 -8.45 -8.17 -31.52
C PHE A 43 -7.17 -8.73 -32.15
N ARG A 44 -7.28 -9.46 -33.27
CA ARG A 44 -6.13 -10.00 -34.02
C ARG A 44 -5.20 -8.89 -34.50
N ASP A 45 -5.78 -7.82 -35.04
CA ASP A 45 -5.05 -6.69 -35.62
C ASP A 45 -4.59 -5.68 -34.53
N ARG A 46 -4.83 -5.99 -33.25
CA ARG A 46 -4.44 -5.19 -32.08
C ARG A 46 -4.94 -3.74 -32.12
N THR A 47 -6.12 -3.53 -32.70
CA THR A 47 -6.76 -2.21 -32.82
C THR A 47 -7.64 -1.94 -31.60
N TRP A 48 -7.01 -1.73 -30.43
CA TRP A 48 -7.69 -1.70 -29.12
C TRP A 48 -8.83 -0.71 -28.98
N LYS A 49 -8.72 0.49 -29.57
CA LYS A 49 -9.81 1.49 -29.55
C LYS A 49 -11.02 1.01 -30.37
N ASN A 50 -10.79 0.58 -31.61
CA ASN A 50 -11.82 0.01 -32.46
C ASN A 50 -12.47 -1.21 -31.78
N LEU A 51 -11.67 -2.10 -31.18
CA LEU A 51 -12.17 -3.22 -30.40
C LEU A 51 -13.15 -2.76 -29.29
N SER A 52 -12.84 -1.69 -28.55
CA SER A 52 -13.73 -1.17 -27.51
C SER A 52 -15.05 -0.57 -28.05
N GLU A 53 -15.02 0.06 -29.23
CA GLU A 53 -16.23 0.54 -29.92
C GLU A 53 -17.11 -0.64 -30.32
N LYS A 54 -16.51 -1.72 -30.85
CA LYS A 54 -17.22 -2.95 -31.20
C LYS A 54 -17.80 -3.66 -29.98
N ILE A 55 -17.10 -3.68 -28.84
CA ILE A 55 -17.62 -4.22 -27.57
C ILE A 55 -18.88 -3.46 -27.12
N SER A 56 -19.00 -2.16 -27.41
CA SER A 56 -20.20 -1.38 -27.09
C SER A 56 -21.46 -1.84 -27.83
N GLY A 57 -21.33 -2.65 -28.87
CA GLY A 57 -22.43 -3.27 -29.60
C GLY A 57 -23.02 -4.52 -28.94
N PHE A 58 -22.48 -4.95 -27.80
CA PHE A 58 -22.91 -6.11 -27.00
C PHE A 58 -23.55 -5.66 -25.69
N SER A 59 -24.40 -6.50 -25.12
CA SER A 59 -24.93 -6.27 -23.77
C SER A 59 -23.78 -6.40 -22.76
N PRO A 60 -23.58 -5.46 -21.83
CA PRO A 60 -22.46 -5.53 -20.88
C PRO A 60 -22.50 -6.75 -19.95
N GLY A 61 -23.66 -7.40 -19.84
CA GLY A 61 -23.86 -8.67 -19.14
C GLY A 61 -23.18 -9.87 -19.81
N GLU A 62 -22.81 -9.75 -21.09
CA GLU A 62 -22.25 -10.86 -21.86
C GLU A 62 -20.79 -11.14 -21.47
N LYS A 63 -20.43 -12.43 -21.46
CA LYS A 63 -19.06 -12.85 -21.11
C LYS A 63 -18.01 -12.21 -22.03
N ILE A 64 -18.36 -11.92 -23.28
CA ILE A 64 -17.44 -11.33 -24.25
C ILE A 64 -16.96 -9.94 -23.85
N CYS A 65 -17.68 -9.21 -22.99
CA CYS A 65 -17.29 -7.89 -22.50
C CYS A 65 -16.24 -7.93 -21.38
N GLY A 66 -15.95 -9.11 -20.81
CA GLY A 66 -15.01 -9.25 -19.69
C GLY A 66 -15.62 -8.91 -18.33
N ALA A 67 -14.91 -9.27 -17.26
CA ALA A 67 -15.40 -9.21 -15.89
C ALA A 67 -15.50 -7.76 -15.37
N GLU A 68 -14.60 -6.88 -15.81
CA GLU A 68 -14.53 -5.48 -15.42
C GLU A 68 -15.77 -4.72 -15.93
N ILE A 69 -16.07 -4.81 -17.23
CA ILE A 69 -17.25 -4.17 -17.81
C ILE A 69 -18.53 -4.71 -17.14
N ASN A 70 -18.59 -6.03 -17.02
CA ASN A 70 -19.74 -6.72 -16.46
C ASN A 70 -20.04 -6.31 -15.00
N SER A 71 -19.02 -6.23 -14.16
CA SER A 71 -19.15 -5.86 -12.75
C SER A 71 -19.52 -4.40 -12.57
N ILE A 72 -18.84 -3.47 -13.26
CA ILE A 72 -19.10 -2.03 -13.15
C ILE A 72 -20.53 -1.69 -13.61
N GLU A 73 -21.00 -2.28 -14.71
CA GLU A 73 -22.35 -2.05 -15.23
C GLU A 73 -23.43 -2.62 -14.31
N SER A 74 -23.13 -3.74 -13.66
CA SER A 74 -24.01 -4.30 -12.62
C SER A 74 -24.07 -3.37 -11.40
N MET A 75 -22.94 -2.78 -10.99
CA MET A 75 -22.88 -1.84 -9.87
C MET A 75 -23.64 -0.54 -10.18
N LEU A 76 -23.55 -0.03 -11.41
CA LEU A 76 -24.35 1.11 -11.87
C LEU A 76 -25.85 0.79 -11.85
N LYS A 77 -26.25 -0.35 -12.42
CA LYS A 77 -27.66 -0.78 -12.48
C LYS A 77 -28.28 -0.97 -11.10
N LEU A 78 -27.53 -1.57 -10.17
CA LEU A 78 -27.96 -1.81 -8.79
C LEU A 78 -27.72 -0.61 -7.86
N LYS A 79 -27.20 0.52 -8.38
CA LYS A 79 -26.96 1.76 -7.64
C LYS A 79 -25.98 1.62 -6.46
N TYR A 80 -25.03 0.70 -6.55
CA TYR A 80 -23.89 0.64 -5.62
C TYR A 80 -22.92 1.80 -5.83
N ILE A 81 -22.89 2.37 -7.03
CA ILE A 81 -22.09 3.53 -7.41
C ILE A 81 -22.92 4.56 -8.16
N ALA A 82 -22.51 5.82 -8.10
CA ALA A 82 -23.21 6.91 -8.77
C ALA A 82 -23.07 6.83 -10.31
N PRO A 83 -24.09 7.27 -11.07
CA PRO A 83 -23.92 7.55 -12.50
C PRO A 83 -22.79 8.55 -12.73
N GLY A 84 -21.96 8.33 -13.75
CA GLY A 84 -20.82 9.19 -14.03
C GLY A 84 -19.71 9.15 -12.98
N CYS A 85 -19.68 8.15 -12.09
CA CYS A 85 -18.57 7.93 -11.17
C CYS A 85 -17.23 7.89 -11.91
N ASN A 86 -16.18 8.39 -11.25
CA ASN A 86 -14.82 8.30 -11.71
C ASN A 86 -14.37 6.83 -11.60
N LEU A 87 -13.81 6.30 -12.69
CA LEU A 87 -13.29 4.93 -12.73
C LEU A 87 -11.77 4.98 -12.67
N LEU A 88 -11.19 4.34 -11.67
CA LEU A 88 -9.77 4.37 -11.34
C LEU A 88 -9.21 2.95 -11.56
N PHE A 89 -8.59 2.68 -12.70
CA PHE A 89 -8.11 1.35 -13.06
C PHE A 89 -6.67 1.10 -12.61
N CYS A 90 -6.46 0.10 -11.77
CA CYS A 90 -5.13 -0.41 -11.42
C CYS A 90 -4.83 -1.64 -12.29
N TYR A 91 -3.81 -1.56 -13.15
CA TYR A 91 -3.47 -2.62 -14.11
C TYR A 91 -1.97 -2.95 -14.07
N SER A 92 -1.60 -4.16 -14.50
CA SER A 92 -0.21 -4.60 -14.50
C SER A 92 0.63 -3.90 -15.57
N ALA A 93 1.91 -3.65 -15.29
CA ALA A 93 2.87 -3.04 -16.22
C ALA A 93 3.31 -3.96 -17.40
N THR A 94 2.38 -4.73 -17.97
CA THR A 94 2.60 -5.65 -19.09
C THR A 94 1.98 -5.13 -20.38
N GLU A 95 2.33 -5.74 -21.52
CA GLU A 95 1.68 -5.42 -22.81
C GLU A 95 0.17 -5.65 -22.74
N ASP A 96 -0.24 -6.80 -22.19
CA ASP A 96 -1.65 -7.14 -22.01
C ASP A 96 -2.36 -6.19 -21.04
N GLY A 97 -1.73 -5.82 -19.93
CA GLY A 97 -2.27 -4.86 -18.97
C GLY A 97 -2.52 -3.48 -19.63
N ARG A 98 -1.55 -2.98 -20.39
CA ARG A 98 -1.69 -1.72 -21.15
C ARG A 98 -2.77 -1.79 -22.22
N ALA A 99 -2.90 -2.92 -22.91
CA ALA A 99 -3.93 -3.14 -23.93
C ALA A 99 -5.34 -3.18 -23.30
N ILE A 100 -5.53 -3.93 -22.22
CA ILE A 100 -6.78 -3.95 -21.45
C ILE A 100 -7.13 -2.55 -20.94
N ASN A 101 -6.17 -1.84 -20.35
CA ASN A 101 -6.39 -0.47 -19.88
C ASN A 101 -6.84 0.45 -21.02
N THR A 102 -6.25 0.33 -22.21
CA THR A 102 -6.65 1.10 -23.40
C THR A 102 -8.11 0.83 -23.77
N ILE A 103 -8.54 -0.44 -23.77
CA ILE A 103 -9.91 -0.85 -24.09
C ILE A 103 -10.89 -0.29 -23.05
N LEU A 104 -10.64 -0.54 -21.75
CA LEU A 104 -11.53 -0.12 -20.66
C LEU A 104 -11.64 1.41 -20.59
N THR A 105 -10.52 2.12 -20.71
CA THR A 105 -10.48 3.58 -20.72
C THR A 105 -11.33 4.13 -21.86
N HIS A 106 -11.11 3.65 -23.08
CA HIS A 106 -11.85 4.16 -24.23
C HIS A 106 -13.35 3.82 -24.15
N TYR A 107 -13.69 2.58 -23.76
CA TYR A 107 -15.07 2.13 -23.57
C TYR A 107 -15.85 3.03 -22.62
N TYR A 108 -15.29 3.36 -21.46
CA TYR A 108 -15.98 4.17 -20.45
C TYR A 108 -15.97 5.66 -20.75
N GLN A 109 -14.94 6.17 -21.42
CA GLN A 109 -14.93 7.56 -21.92
C GLN A 109 -16.04 7.80 -22.95
N LEU A 110 -16.30 6.84 -23.87
CA LEU A 110 -17.42 6.92 -24.81
C LEU A 110 -18.78 6.97 -24.11
N LYS A 111 -18.87 6.43 -22.89
CA LYS A 111 -20.06 6.49 -22.04
C LYS A 111 -20.11 7.71 -21.11
N GLY A 112 -19.17 8.64 -21.23
CA GLY A 112 -19.13 9.87 -20.47
C GLY A 112 -18.56 9.77 -19.06
N HIS A 113 -17.89 8.66 -18.71
CA HIS A 113 -17.18 8.55 -17.44
C HIS A 113 -15.80 9.22 -17.52
N ARG A 114 -15.39 9.86 -16.42
CA ARG A 114 -13.99 10.20 -16.20
C ARG A 114 -13.24 8.92 -15.82
N VAL A 115 -12.12 8.68 -16.49
CA VAL A 115 -11.27 7.51 -16.27
C VAL A 115 -9.86 7.96 -15.95
N GLU A 116 -9.29 7.38 -14.90
CA GLU A 116 -7.89 7.50 -14.52
C GLU A 116 -7.30 6.10 -14.40
N SER A 117 -6.04 5.96 -14.79
CA SER A 117 -5.38 4.66 -14.84
C SER A 117 -4.03 4.70 -14.14
N PHE A 118 -3.73 3.63 -13.41
CA PHE A 118 -2.54 3.47 -12.60
C PHE A 118 -1.86 2.16 -13.00
N GLU A 119 -0.71 2.30 -13.66
CA GLU A 119 0.15 1.17 -14.01
C GLU A 119 0.89 0.69 -12.75
N ILE A 120 0.86 -0.62 -12.50
CA ILE A 120 1.47 -1.23 -11.32
C ILE A 120 2.65 -2.10 -11.76
N ASP A 121 3.84 -1.65 -11.40
CA ASP A 121 5.08 -2.40 -11.60
C ASP A 121 5.06 -3.71 -10.82
N ASP A 122 5.68 -4.74 -11.41
CA ASP A 122 5.86 -6.07 -10.84
C ASP A 122 4.59 -6.89 -10.60
N LEU A 123 3.42 -6.40 -11.00
CA LEU A 123 2.15 -7.10 -10.86
C LEU A 123 1.89 -8.10 -12.01
N GLN A 124 2.88 -8.93 -12.34
CA GLN A 124 2.83 -9.90 -13.45
C GLN A 124 3.15 -11.32 -12.96
N ASP A 125 2.53 -12.35 -13.53
CA ASP A 125 2.65 -13.74 -13.03
C ASP A 125 3.86 -14.51 -13.57
N GLU A 126 4.55 -14.00 -14.59
CA GLU A 126 5.76 -14.61 -15.14
C GLU A 126 6.91 -14.63 -14.13
N LEU A 127 6.89 -13.70 -13.15
CA LEU A 127 7.86 -13.62 -12.06
C LEU A 127 7.15 -13.67 -10.70
N PRO A 128 6.70 -14.85 -10.23
CA PRO A 128 5.85 -14.99 -9.04
C PRO A 128 6.42 -14.39 -7.75
N LYS A 129 7.76 -14.42 -7.59
CA LYS A 129 8.42 -13.79 -6.44
C LYS A 129 8.25 -12.27 -6.47
N ARG A 130 8.49 -11.63 -7.63
CA ARG A 130 8.29 -10.18 -7.78
C ARG A 130 6.82 -9.80 -7.66
N PHE A 131 5.91 -10.62 -8.20
CA PHE A 131 4.47 -10.46 -8.01
C PHE A 131 4.08 -10.37 -6.53
N ARG A 132 4.48 -11.36 -5.74
CA ARG A 132 4.12 -11.43 -4.32
C ARG A 132 4.72 -10.27 -3.53
N THR A 133 6.00 -10.03 -3.70
CA THR A 133 6.78 -9.08 -2.90
C THR A 133 6.53 -7.64 -3.31
N TYR A 134 6.74 -7.32 -4.59
CA TYR A 134 6.72 -5.95 -5.11
C TYR A 134 5.36 -5.61 -5.73
N GLY A 135 4.81 -6.48 -6.58
CA GLY A 135 3.57 -6.23 -7.31
C GLY A 135 2.38 -5.95 -6.39
N LEU A 136 2.11 -6.87 -5.45
CA LEU A 136 1.01 -6.71 -4.48
C LEU A 136 1.23 -5.53 -3.53
N ARG A 137 2.49 -5.26 -3.16
CA ARG A 137 2.86 -4.10 -2.32
C ARG A 137 2.61 -2.78 -3.07
N ASN A 138 3.03 -2.68 -4.33
CA ASN A 138 2.83 -1.51 -5.18
C ASN A 138 1.34 -1.27 -5.44
N LEU A 139 0.55 -2.33 -5.62
CA LEU A 139 -0.90 -2.25 -5.71
C LEU A 139 -1.50 -1.66 -4.43
N ALA A 140 -1.13 -2.17 -3.26
CA ALA A 140 -1.60 -1.66 -1.97
C ALA A 140 -1.25 -0.18 -1.78
N LYS A 141 0.00 0.22 -2.03
CA LYS A 141 0.44 1.63 -1.99
C LYS A 141 -0.41 2.53 -2.89
N THR A 142 -0.68 2.06 -4.11
CA THR A 142 -1.43 2.82 -5.10
C THR A 142 -2.89 3.00 -4.68
N ILE A 143 -3.55 1.94 -4.23
CA ILE A 143 -4.94 2.02 -3.76
C ILE A 143 -5.05 2.95 -2.53
N CYS A 144 -4.15 2.82 -1.55
CA CYS A 144 -4.10 3.73 -0.39
C CYS A 144 -3.93 5.20 -0.84
N LYS A 145 -3.04 5.47 -1.80
CA LYS A 145 -2.84 6.81 -2.35
C LYS A 145 -4.10 7.36 -3.04
N ILE A 146 -4.81 6.54 -3.79
CA ILE A 146 -6.06 6.91 -4.45
C ILE A 146 -7.13 7.27 -3.41
N ILE A 147 -7.33 6.41 -2.41
CA ILE A 147 -8.30 6.63 -1.33
C ILE A 147 -8.03 7.96 -0.61
N ARG A 148 -6.77 8.26 -0.31
CA ARG A 148 -6.38 9.56 0.27
C ARG A 148 -6.69 10.74 -0.64
N SER A 149 -6.45 10.60 -1.94
CA SER A 149 -6.63 11.69 -2.91
C SER A 149 -8.10 12.07 -3.12
N TYR A 150 -9.02 11.12 -2.92
CA TYR A 150 -10.46 11.29 -3.19
C TYR A 150 -11.35 11.25 -1.93
N SER A 151 -10.79 11.07 -0.73
CA SER A 151 -11.49 10.74 0.53
C SER A 151 -12.07 9.32 0.56
N GLN A 152 -11.86 8.64 1.68
CA GLN A 152 -12.36 7.30 1.96
C GLN A 152 -13.88 7.17 1.82
N SER A 153 -14.64 8.16 2.29
CA SER A 153 -16.11 8.15 2.25
C SER A 153 -16.71 8.22 0.84
N SER A 154 -15.92 8.59 -0.17
CA SER A 154 -16.36 8.70 -1.57
C SER A 154 -15.89 7.52 -2.45
N CYS A 155 -15.02 6.66 -1.92
CA CYS A 155 -14.37 5.57 -2.64
C CYS A 155 -15.06 4.23 -2.42
N ALA A 156 -15.00 3.36 -3.41
CA ALA A 156 -15.22 1.93 -3.28
C ALA A 156 -14.20 1.15 -4.12
N ILE A 157 -14.01 -0.12 -3.79
CA ILE A 157 -13.11 -1.02 -4.52
C ILE A 157 -13.94 -2.10 -5.21
N ASN A 158 -13.79 -2.23 -6.52
CA ASN A 158 -14.25 -3.37 -7.29
C ASN A 158 -13.10 -4.37 -7.44
N ALA A 159 -13.15 -5.44 -6.64
CA ALA A 159 -12.17 -6.51 -6.61
C ALA A 159 -12.54 -7.69 -7.54
N THR A 160 -13.33 -7.45 -8.59
CA THR A 160 -13.76 -8.50 -9.53
C THR A 160 -12.66 -8.93 -10.50
N GLY A 161 -11.90 -7.97 -11.04
CA GLY A 161 -10.85 -8.23 -12.03
C GLY A 161 -9.50 -8.55 -11.39
N GLY A 162 -8.66 -9.31 -12.09
CA GLY A 162 -7.30 -9.64 -11.68
C GLY A 162 -7.15 -11.00 -10.97
N TYR A 163 -5.96 -11.24 -10.41
CA TYR A 163 -5.60 -12.45 -9.67
C TYR A 163 -6.28 -12.50 -8.31
N LYS A 164 -6.56 -13.71 -7.82
CA LYS A 164 -7.15 -13.94 -6.48
C LYS A 164 -6.35 -13.28 -5.35
N ALA A 165 -5.02 -13.19 -5.49
CA ALA A 165 -4.19 -12.48 -4.52
C ALA A 165 -4.48 -10.96 -4.47
N GLN A 166 -4.78 -10.33 -5.62
CA GLN A 166 -5.20 -8.92 -5.66
C GLN A 166 -6.55 -8.73 -4.96
N ILE A 167 -7.47 -9.68 -5.10
CA ILE A 167 -8.76 -9.67 -4.38
C ILE A 167 -8.53 -9.70 -2.87
N ALA A 168 -7.65 -10.58 -2.38
CA ALA A 168 -7.31 -10.65 -0.96
C ALA A 168 -6.71 -9.33 -0.43
N ILE A 169 -5.82 -8.69 -1.21
CA ILE A 169 -5.25 -7.37 -0.89
C ILE A 169 -6.35 -6.29 -0.86
N ALA A 170 -7.23 -6.25 -1.85
CA ALA A 170 -8.34 -5.31 -1.91
C ALA A 170 -9.28 -5.46 -0.71
N VAL A 171 -9.63 -6.70 -0.33
CA VAL A 171 -10.46 -6.97 0.84
C VAL A 171 -9.76 -6.51 2.11
N MET A 172 -8.50 -6.92 2.34
CA MET A 172 -7.76 -6.51 3.55
C MET A 172 -7.63 -4.99 3.66
N LEU A 173 -7.35 -4.31 2.55
CA LEU A 173 -7.24 -2.85 2.50
C LEU A 173 -8.60 -2.19 2.77
N GLY A 174 -9.68 -2.68 2.15
CA GLY A 174 -11.02 -2.17 2.41
C GLY A 174 -11.45 -2.34 3.86
N GLN A 175 -11.10 -3.46 4.51
CA GLN A 175 -11.35 -3.66 5.94
C GLN A 175 -10.50 -2.71 6.79
N ALA A 176 -9.22 -2.55 6.47
CA ALA A 176 -8.31 -1.68 7.21
C ALA A 176 -8.68 -0.19 7.10
N THR A 177 -9.15 0.23 5.93
CA THR A 177 -9.49 1.63 5.61
C THR A 177 -10.98 1.93 5.71
N GLU A 178 -11.81 0.96 6.09
CA GLU A 178 -13.28 1.08 6.06
C GLU A 178 -13.83 1.49 4.68
N THR A 179 -13.15 1.11 3.60
CA THR A 179 -13.58 1.37 2.22
C THR A 179 -14.43 0.21 1.71
N PRO A 180 -15.66 0.44 1.19
CA PRO A 180 -16.51 -0.63 0.65
C PRO A 180 -15.81 -1.44 -0.45
N VAL A 181 -15.88 -2.77 -0.35
CA VAL A 181 -15.32 -3.68 -1.35
C VAL A 181 -16.42 -4.54 -1.95
N TYR A 182 -16.45 -4.60 -3.27
CA TYR A 182 -17.41 -5.35 -4.06
C TYR A 182 -16.71 -6.39 -4.93
N TYR A 183 -17.35 -7.54 -5.08
CA TYR A 183 -16.88 -8.61 -5.95
C TYR A 183 -18.07 -9.25 -6.67
N LYS A 184 -17.91 -9.54 -7.96
CA LYS A 184 -18.90 -10.28 -8.74
C LYS A 184 -18.31 -11.62 -9.16
N HIS A 185 -18.97 -12.71 -8.77
CA HIS A 185 -18.52 -14.06 -9.14
C HIS A 185 -18.93 -14.41 -10.59
N GLU A 186 -18.13 -15.18 -11.31
CA GLU A 186 -18.38 -15.53 -12.72
C GLU A 186 -19.57 -16.49 -12.95
N ARG A 187 -20.02 -17.19 -11.91
CA ARG A 187 -21.06 -18.24 -11.99
C ARG A 187 -22.48 -17.76 -11.71
N PHE A 188 -22.65 -16.63 -11.04
CA PHE A 188 -23.96 -16.12 -10.66
C PHE A 188 -23.98 -14.60 -10.77
N ASP A 189 -25.12 -14.05 -11.17
CA ASP A 189 -25.28 -12.63 -11.52
C ASP A 189 -25.54 -11.76 -10.27
N GLU A 190 -24.69 -11.88 -9.26
CA GLU A 190 -24.83 -11.16 -7.99
C GLU A 190 -23.53 -10.45 -7.60
N ILE A 191 -23.68 -9.22 -7.10
CA ILE A 191 -22.59 -8.45 -6.51
C ILE A 191 -22.55 -8.76 -5.02
N ILE A 192 -21.42 -9.27 -4.56
CA ILE A 192 -21.12 -9.50 -3.16
C ILE A 192 -20.44 -8.24 -2.63
N ALA A 193 -21.09 -7.59 -1.66
CA ALA A 193 -20.44 -6.60 -0.81
C ALA A 193 -19.75 -7.32 0.35
N PHE A 194 -18.45 -7.10 0.54
CA PHE A 194 -17.77 -7.64 1.71
C PHE A 194 -18.22 -6.85 2.94
N PRO A 195 -18.85 -7.51 3.93
CA PRO A 195 -19.28 -6.82 5.14
C PRO A 195 -18.06 -6.33 5.93
N PRO A 196 -18.18 -5.21 6.67
CA PRO A 196 -17.17 -4.85 7.64
C PRO A 196 -17.07 -5.94 8.70
N MET A 197 -15.84 -6.39 8.99
CA MET A 197 -15.59 -7.39 10.01
C MET A 197 -15.33 -6.71 11.36
N PRO A 198 -15.78 -7.29 12.50
CA PRO A 198 -15.48 -6.79 13.83
C PRO A 198 -14.05 -7.16 14.27
N VAL A 199 -13.07 -6.90 13.39
CA VAL A 199 -11.64 -7.18 13.61
C VAL A 199 -10.89 -5.89 13.33
N ALA A 200 -10.19 -5.39 14.34
CA ALA A 200 -9.31 -4.23 14.18
C ALA A 200 -7.86 -4.70 14.08
N LEU A 201 -7.08 -4.00 13.26
CA LEU A 201 -5.63 -4.13 13.29
C LEU A 201 -5.09 -3.56 14.62
N ASP A 202 -3.92 -4.03 15.07
CA ASP A 202 -3.33 -3.63 16.35
C ASP A 202 -2.55 -2.30 16.21
N PHE A 203 -3.16 -1.21 16.64
CA PHE A 203 -2.57 0.13 16.56
C PHE A 203 -1.35 0.31 17.48
N GLU A 204 -1.34 -0.36 18.63
CA GLU A 204 -0.22 -0.29 19.56
C GLU A 204 1.00 -1.02 18.98
N LEU A 205 0.78 -2.16 18.32
CA LEU A 205 1.81 -2.87 17.58
C LEU A 205 2.43 -2.00 16.48
N TRP A 206 1.61 -1.25 15.73
CA TRP A 206 2.11 -0.32 14.72
C TRP A 206 3.02 0.76 15.31
N MET A 207 2.61 1.37 16.42
CA MET A 207 3.40 2.40 17.09
C MET A 207 4.76 1.87 17.56
N LYS A 208 4.79 0.64 18.10
CA LYS A 208 6.03 -0.05 18.50
C LYS A 208 6.92 -0.41 17.32
N ALA A 209 6.32 -0.89 16.23
CA ALA A 209 7.02 -1.27 15.00
C ALA A 209 7.44 -0.06 14.14
N SER A 210 7.03 1.16 14.50
CA SER A 210 7.17 2.36 13.65
C SER A 210 8.60 2.57 13.14
N GLY A 211 9.62 2.37 13.99
CA GLY A 211 11.03 2.51 13.60
C GLY A 211 11.40 1.62 12.42
N MET A 212 10.99 0.35 12.45
CA MET A 212 11.18 -0.60 11.35
C MET A 212 10.31 -0.24 10.15
N LEU A 213 9.00 0.00 10.36
CA LEU A 213 8.06 0.23 9.26
C LEU A 213 8.43 1.47 8.43
N PHE A 214 8.76 2.59 9.07
CA PHE A 214 9.19 3.81 8.37
C PHE A 214 10.53 3.60 7.64
N SER A 215 11.45 2.85 8.24
CA SER A 215 12.75 2.55 7.62
C SER A 215 12.59 1.68 6.38
N LEU A 216 11.81 0.59 6.46
CA LEU A 216 11.55 -0.32 5.33
C LEU A 216 10.67 0.32 4.24
N ASP A 217 9.81 1.29 4.58
CA ASP A 217 9.00 1.99 3.58
C ASP A 217 9.79 3.05 2.80
N SER A 218 10.75 3.72 3.46
CA SER A 218 11.52 4.83 2.89
C SER A 218 12.74 4.38 2.08
N THR A 219 13.32 3.22 2.39
CA THR A 219 14.47 2.68 1.65
C THR A 219 14.04 1.92 0.40
N ARG A 220 14.89 1.99 -0.65
CA ARG A 220 14.83 1.11 -1.82
C ARG A 220 15.81 -0.06 -1.71
N GLU A 221 16.69 -0.03 -0.73
CA GLU A 221 17.69 -1.06 -0.48
C GLU A 221 17.15 -2.10 0.51
N VAL A 222 17.59 -3.34 0.35
CA VAL A 222 17.29 -4.42 1.28
C VAL A 222 17.93 -4.13 2.64
N VAL A 223 17.20 -4.36 3.73
CA VAL A 223 17.70 -4.11 5.09
C VAL A 223 17.98 -5.44 5.78
N LYS A 224 19.15 -5.60 6.39
CA LYS A 224 19.48 -6.82 7.13
C LYS A 224 18.53 -7.01 8.30
N HIS A 225 18.04 -8.23 8.50
CA HIS A 225 17.19 -8.57 9.65
C HIS A 225 17.90 -8.28 10.99
N SER A 226 19.21 -8.53 11.04
CA SER A 226 20.04 -8.30 12.24
C SER A 226 20.04 -6.85 12.73
N GLU A 227 19.71 -5.87 11.87
CA GLU A 227 19.53 -4.48 12.32
C GLU A 227 18.43 -4.34 13.38
N TYR A 228 17.42 -5.22 13.37
CA TYR A 228 16.26 -5.16 14.25
C TYR A 228 16.24 -6.26 15.31
N GLU A 229 17.29 -7.08 15.43
CA GLU A 229 17.32 -8.25 16.32
C GLU A 229 17.02 -7.89 17.80
N GLU A 230 17.57 -6.78 18.28
CA GLU A 230 17.37 -6.30 19.67
C GLU A 230 15.92 -5.85 19.96
N GLU A 231 15.12 -5.55 18.92
CA GLU A 231 13.75 -5.05 19.04
C GLU A 231 12.71 -5.94 18.36
N TRP A 232 13.13 -7.11 17.85
CA TRP A 232 12.28 -8.00 17.09
C TRP A 232 11.14 -8.58 17.95
N ASN A 233 9.99 -8.75 17.32
CA ASN A 233 8.82 -9.37 17.91
C ASN A 233 8.23 -10.35 16.89
N GLU A 234 7.87 -11.56 17.31
CA GLU A 234 7.24 -12.56 16.42
C GLU A 234 5.99 -12.04 15.70
N LYS A 235 5.29 -11.04 16.27
CA LYS A 235 4.13 -10.41 15.63
C LYS A 235 4.50 -9.61 14.38
N TYR A 236 5.78 -9.25 14.21
CA TYR A 236 6.29 -8.53 13.04
C TYR A 236 6.52 -9.43 11.83
N GLU A 237 6.61 -10.75 12.00
CA GLU A 237 6.85 -11.72 10.91
C GLU A 237 5.84 -11.55 9.77
N SER A 238 4.57 -11.34 10.10
CA SER A 238 3.51 -11.14 9.08
C SER A 238 3.64 -9.81 8.32
N LEU A 239 4.40 -8.85 8.84
CA LEU A 239 4.59 -7.52 8.27
C LEU A 239 5.78 -7.46 7.31
N VAL A 240 6.61 -8.50 7.25
CA VAL A 240 7.82 -8.53 6.44
C VAL A 240 7.88 -9.77 5.53
N GLU A 241 8.76 -9.71 4.54
CA GLU A 241 9.21 -10.83 3.74
C GLU A 241 10.71 -11.00 3.96
N HIS A 242 11.18 -12.24 4.11
CA HIS A 242 12.60 -12.56 4.21
C HIS A 242 13.20 -12.86 2.84
N VAL A 243 14.35 -12.27 2.57
CA VAL A 243 15.14 -12.42 1.35
C VAL A 243 16.55 -12.83 1.73
N ASN A 244 16.92 -14.06 1.38
CA ASN A 244 18.30 -14.51 1.55
C ASN A 244 19.16 -14.06 0.37
N ILE A 245 20.22 -13.30 0.66
CA ILE A 245 21.19 -12.83 -0.33
C ILE A 245 22.57 -13.20 0.18
N GLU A 246 23.27 -14.08 -0.54
CA GLU A 246 24.63 -14.52 -0.21
C GLU A 246 24.78 -15.10 1.22
N GLY A 247 23.73 -15.77 1.72
CA GLY A 247 23.72 -16.37 3.05
C GLY A 247 23.29 -15.42 4.17
N GLU A 248 23.13 -14.13 3.87
CA GLU A 248 22.64 -13.12 4.82
C GLU A 248 21.12 -12.94 4.68
N ASP A 249 20.46 -12.72 5.81
CA ASP A 249 19.00 -12.55 5.88
C ASP A 249 18.61 -11.07 5.85
N TYR A 250 17.83 -10.70 4.83
CA TYR A 250 17.30 -9.36 4.63
C TYR A 250 15.79 -9.38 4.74
N ILE A 251 15.22 -8.25 5.15
CA ILE A 251 13.78 -8.05 5.25
C ILE A 251 13.32 -6.85 4.42
N GLU A 252 12.10 -6.97 3.94
CA GLU A 252 11.34 -5.91 3.28
C GLU A 252 9.88 -5.97 3.71
N LEU A 253 9.11 -4.89 3.52
CA LEU A 253 7.69 -4.90 3.88
C LEU A 253 6.93 -5.92 3.01
N SER A 254 6.17 -6.80 3.67
CA SER A 254 5.16 -7.60 2.98
C SER A 254 4.01 -6.70 2.49
N PRO A 255 3.17 -7.18 1.56
CA PRO A 255 1.94 -6.46 1.21
C PRO A 255 1.02 -6.17 2.41
N ALA A 256 0.99 -7.09 3.39
CA ALA A 256 0.26 -6.90 4.64
C ALA A 256 0.91 -5.84 5.53
N GLY A 257 2.24 -5.88 5.67
CA GLY A 257 3.01 -4.84 6.36
C GLY A 257 2.82 -3.45 5.76
N GLN A 258 2.72 -3.37 4.42
CA GLN A 258 2.44 -2.12 3.74
C GLN A 258 1.05 -1.59 4.05
N ILE A 259 0.01 -2.43 3.96
CA ILE A 259 -1.37 -2.02 4.29
C ILE A 259 -1.47 -1.60 5.75
N PHE A 260 -0.86 -2.37 6.65
CA PHE A 260 -0.77 -2.08 8.06
C PHE A 260 -0.10 -0.72 8.33
N HIS A 261 1.04 -0.46 7.69
CA HIS A 261 1.77 0.79 7.84
C HIS A 261 0.99 1.99 7.30
N GLU A 262 0.45 1.90 6.08
CA GLU A 262 -0.30 2.99 5.42
C GLU A 262 -1.58 3.34 6.18
N THR A 263 -2.33 2.32 6.63
CA THR A 263 -3.59 2.52 7.36
C THR A 263 -3.37 3.29 8.65
N PHE A 264 -2.40 2.85 9.45
CA PHE A 264 -2.18 3.45 10.76
C PHE A 264 -1.43 4.75 10.72
N ARG A 265 -0.59 4.98 9.71
CA ARG A 265 0.01 6.30 9.51
C ARG A 265 -1.05 7.38 9.34
N GLU A 266 -2.09 7.10 8.57
CA GLU A 266 -3.19 8.06 8.38
C GLU A 266 -4.06 8.20 9.64
N LYS A 267 -4.41 7.08 10.29
CA LYS A 267 -5.13 7.12 11.57
C LYS A 267 -4.36 7.89 12.65
N PHE A 268 -3.06 7.69 12.73
CA PHE A 268 -2.17 8.34 13.69
C PHE A 268 -2.18 9.87 13.50
N LYS A 269 -2.05 10.36 12.27
CA LYS A 269 -2.17 11.80 11.97
C LYS A 269 -3.49 12.40 12.44
N SER A 270 -4.60 11.67 12.27
CA SER A 270 -5.93 12.17 12.64
C SER A 270 -6.20 12.18 14.16
N THR A 271 -5.43 11.44 14.95
CA THR A 271 -5.64 11.27 16.41
C THR A 271 -4.49 11.80 17.26
N LEU A 272 -3.51 12.43 16.62
CA LEU A 272 -2.22 12.83 17.20
C LEU A 272 -2.36 13.67 18.47
N ASP A 273 -3.25 14.67 18.44
CA ASP A 273 -3.49 15.58 19.56
C ASP A 273 -4.10 14.89 20.78
N GLU A 274 -4.76 13.74 20.59
CA GLU A 274 -5.42 12.99 21.67
C GLU A 274 -4.48 12.00 22.35
N ILE A 275 -3.51 11.45 21.60
CA ILE A 275 -2.67 10.33 22.05
C ILE A 275 -1.26 10.75 22.47
N LEU A 276 -0.77 11.91 22.01
CA LEU A 276 0.54 12.41 22.44
C LEU A 276 0.54 12.85 23.91
N PRO A 277 1.68 12.70 24.61
CA PRO A 277 1.80 13.29 25.93
C PRO A 277 1.81 14.83 25.87
N PRO A 278 1.51 15.50 27.01
CA PRO A 278 1.50 16.97 27.06
C PRO A 278 2.90 17.54 26.78
N SER A 279 3.00 18.78 26.31
CA SER A 279 4.30 19.43 26.10
C SER A 279 5.09 19.58 27.40
N ALA A 280 6.43 19.53 27.30
CA ALA A 280 7.32 19.76 28.42
C ALA A 280 7.24 21.22 28.90
N THR A 281 7.05 21.42 30.20
CA THR A 281 7.09 22.75 30.83
C THR A 281 8.52 23.28 30.99
N LYS A 282 9.49 22.37 31.05
CA LYS A 282 10.93 22.67 31.14
C LYS A 282 11.70 21.67 30.29
N LYS A 283 12.56 22.19 29.42
CA LYS A 283 13.52 21.42 28.63
C LYS A 283 14.94 21.67 29.15
N PHE A 284 15.81 20.69 29.00
CA PHE A 284 17.22 20.79 29.40
C PHE A 284 18.11 20.53 28.18
N LYS A 285 19.34 21.05 28.22
CA LYS A 285 20.35 20.72 27.21
C LYS A 285 20.62 19.21 27.22
N PHE A 286 20.89 18.65 26.05
CA PHE A 286 21.31 17.25 25.94
C PHE A 286 22.55 16.98 26.81
N THR A 287 22.69 15.73 27.26
CA THR A 287 23.81 15.28 28.09
C THR A 287 24.61 14.21 27.34
N MET A 288 25.93 14.28 27.45
CA MET A 288 26.83 13.23 26.97
C MET A 288 27.32 12.45 28.19
N GLU A 289 27.22 11.13 28.17
CA GLU A 289 27.75 10.30 29.26
C GLU A 289 29.28 10.37 29.29
N ASP A 290 29.85 10.61 30.46
CA ASP A 290 31.28 10.91 30.68
C ASP A 290 32.21 9.69 30.55
N SER A 291 31.75 8.60 29.94
CA SER A 291 32.44 7.30 29.90
C SER A 291 33.66 7.24 28.97
N GLY A 292 34.16 8.37 28.45
CA GLY A 292 35.39 8.47 27.63
C GLY A 292 35.29 7.85 26.22
N HIS A 293 34.29 7.00 25.97
CA HIS A 293 33.99 6.39 24.67
C HIS A 293 33.02 7.23 23.84
N VAL A 294 32.30 8.16 24.46
CA VAL A 294 31.37 9.08 23.81
C VAL A 294 32.12 10.30 23.27
N ARG A 295 32.26 10.40 21.94
CA ARG A 295 32.83 11.58 21.30
C ARG A 295 31.74 12.58 20.96
N SER A 296 31.90 13.82 21.43
CA SER A 296 31.16 14.95 20.89
C SER A 296 31.48 15.10 19.40
N LYS A 297 30.42 15.08 18.59
CA LYS A 297 30.45 15.23 17.14
C LYS A 297 29.38 16.27 16.81
N ALA A 298 29.75 17.30 16.05
CA ALA A 298 28.88 18.45 15.83
C ALA A 298 27.53 18.08 15.18
N ASP A 299 27.52 17.07 14.32
CA ASP A 299 26.31 16.55 13.67
C ASP A 299 25.40 15.79 14.65
N LEU A 300 25.95 14.96 15.53
CA LEU A 300 25.17 14.34 16.62
C LEU A 300 24.61 15.41 17.57
N GLU A 301 25.42 16.38 18.00
CA GLU A 301 24.96 17.44 18.89
C GLU A 301 23.83 18.26 18.26
N ALA A 302 23.97 18.62 16.98
CA ALA A 302 22.93 19.30 16.23
C ALA A 302 21.65 18.46 16.15
N PHE A 303 21.76 17.16 15.90
CA PHE A 303 20.61 16.25 15.85
C PHE A 303 19.89 16.14 17.20
N LEU A 304 20.63 15.95 18.30
CA LEU A 304 20.05 15.87 19.65
C LEU A 304 19.39 17.18 20.06
N GLN A 305 20.01 18.32 19.73
CA GLN A 305 19.47 19.64 19.98
C GLN A 305 18.20 19.87 19.16
N LYS A 306 18.21 19.54 17.87
CA LYS A 306 17.05 19.67 16.97
C LYS A 306 15.85 18.88 17.49
N ILE A 307 16.02 17.62 17.89
CA ILE A 307 14.94 16.81 18.50
C ILE A 307 14.41 17.48 19.77
N THR A 308 15.32 17.93 20.64
CA THR A 308 14.93 18.55 21.90
C THR A 308 14.17 19.84 21.68
N ASP A 309 14.51 20.64 20.66
CA ASP A 309 13.85 21.91 20.36
C ASP A 309 12.51 21.70 19.66
N GLU A 310 12.50 20.91 18.59
CA GLU A 310 11.35 20.76 17.70
C GLU A 310 10.23 19.87 18.27
N ILE A 311 10.54 18.89 19.11
CA ILE A 311 9.54 17.96 19.66
C ILE A 311 9.07 18.45 21.03
N PRO A 312 7.83 18.95 21.17
CA PRO A 312 7.38 19.59 22.42
C PRO A 312 7.43 18.66 23.65
N GLN A 313 7.24 17.37 23.44
CA GLN A 313 7.16 16.34 24.48
C GLN A 313 8.54 15.89 24.99
N VAL A 314 9.62 16.20 24.26
CA VAL A 314 10.99 15.83 24.65
C VAL A 314 11.53 16.83 25.68
N ILE A 315 11.97 16.30 26.83
CA ILE A 315 12.56 17.07 27.92
C ILE A 315 14.06 17.25 27.69
N ARG A 316 14.76 16.16 27.35
CA ARG A 316 16.19 16.14 26.96
C ARG A 316 16.58 14.80 26.33
N CYS A 317 17.68 14.82 25.60
CA CYS A 317 18.36 13.61 25.12
C CYS A 317 19.63 13.32 25.95
N ILE A 318 19.91 12.05 26.21
CA ILE A 318 21.10 11.60 26.96
C ILE A 318 21.82 10.55 26.14
N ASN A 319 22.96 10.91 25.55
CA ASN A 319 23.80 9.97 24.83
C ASN A 319 24.55 9.07 25.81
N TYR A 320 24.57 7.77 25.53
CA TYR A 320 25.20 6.77 26.38
C TYR A 320 26.04 5.74 25.60
N TYR A 321 26.01 5.79 24.26
CA TYR A 321 26.70 4.81 23.41
C TYR A 321 27.25 5.45 22.16
N TYR A 322 28.44 5.01 21.75
CA TYR A 322 29.09 5.41 20.50
C TYR A 322 29.89 4.24 19.92
N ASN A 323 29.80 4.02 18.61
CA ASN A 323 30.57 3.04 17.87
C ASN A 323 31.05 3.62 16.52
N PRO A 324 32.37 3.74 16.28
CA PRO A 324 32.91 4.31 15.05
C PRO A 324 32.90 3.36 13.84
N ASP A 325 32.63 2.06 14.03
CA ASP A 325 32.82 1.05 12.98
C ASP A 325 31.53 0.28 12.63
N LEU A 326 30.39 0.70 13.18
CA LEU A 326 29.10 0.05 12.98
C LEU A 326 28.05 1.06 12.51
N PRO A 327 27.96 1.34 11.19
CA PRO A 327 26.85 2.09 10.62
C PRO A 327 25.53 1.36 10.91
N SER A 328 24.45 2.12 11.14
CA SER A 328 23.11 1.57 11.35
C SER A 328 22.07 2.51 10.76
N ILE A 329 20.81 2.09 10.75
CA ILE A 329 19.71 2.94 10.32
C ILE A 329 19.36 3.88 11.47
N THR A 330 19.50 5.20 11.24
CA THR A 330 18.95 6.21 12.15
C THR A 330 17.48 5.92 12.35
N ARG A 331 17.01 5.77 13.60
CA ARG A 331 15.61 5.53 13.95
C ARG A 331 15.38 5.67 15.45
N PHE A 332 14.11 5.66 15.85
CA PHE A 332 13.71 5.60 17.25
C PHE A 332 13.06 4.26 17.55
N ARG A 333 13.27 3.77 18.78
CA ARG A 333 12.73 2.51 19.27
C ARG A 333 12.43 2.51 20.76
N THR A 334 11.82 1.43 21.24
CA THR A 334 11.78 1.12 22.67
C THR A 334 13.07 0.39 23.05
N GLY A 335 13.87 0.97 23.94
CA GLY A 335 15.02 0.34 24.57
C GLY A 335 14.73 -0.12 26.00
N ALA A 336 15.73 -0.72 26.66
CA ALA A 336 15.59 -1.25 28.03
C ALA A 336 15.23 -0.18 29.09
N LYS A 337 15.53 1.10 28.82
CA LYS A 337 15.28 2.23 29.73
C LYS A 337 14.26 3.23 29.16
N GLY A 338 13.34 2.77 28.31
CA GLY A 338 12.32 3.58 27.68
C GLY A 338 12.68 3.99 26.25
N LEU A 339 12.29 5.20 25.83
CA LEU A 339 12.54 5.69 24.47
C LEU A 339 14.03 5.86 24.19
N GLU A 340 14.42 5.37 23.02
CA GLU A 340 15.80 5.39 22.55
C GLU A 340 15.86 5.86 21.10
N GLY A 341 16.82 6.72 20.80
CA GLY A 341 17.19 7.08 19.45
C GLY A 341 18.53 6.44 19.07
N ILE A 342 18.59 5.96 17.83
CA ILE A 342 19.80 5.56 17.12
C ILE A 342 20.08 6.64 16.10
N TYR A 343 21.26 7.24 16.15
CA TYR A 343 21.76 8.16 15.13
C TYR A 343 22.95 7.53 14.42
N SER A 344 22.93 7.57 13.10
CA SER A 344 24.05 7.21 12.25
C SER A 344 24.09 8.09 11.01
N ASN A 345 25.30 8.50 10.63
CA ASN A 345 25.58 9.24 9.40
C ASN A 345 26.29 8.37 8.35
N GLY A 346 26.24 7.04 8.51
CA GLY A 346 26.95 6.08 7.67
C GLY A 346 28.42 5.86 8.06
N ALA A 347 29.00 6.71 8.92
CA ALA A 347 30.37 6.55 9.40
C ALA A 347 30.47 6.06 10.85
N TYR A 348 29.48 6.36 11.69
CA TYR A 348 29.42 5.87 13.06
C TYR A 348 27.97 5.72 13.52
N THR A 349 27.77 5.09 14.67
CA THR A 349 26.47 5.03 15.34
C THR A 349 26.58 5.54 16.77
N ALA A 350 25.57 6.29 17.21
CA ALA A 350 25.36 6.67 18.61
C ALA A 350 23.95 6.27 19.06
N LYS A 351 23.82 5.80 20.31
CA LYS A 351 22.51 5.54 20.93
C LYS A 351 22.30 6.50 22.10
N PHE A 352 21.09 7.05 22.20
CA PHE A 352 20.74 8.02 23.23
C PHE A 352 19.34 7.75 23.78
N ARG A 353 19.16 8.00 25.08
CA ARG A 353 17.85 7.96 25.72
C ARG A 353 17.12 9.27 25.50
N ILE A 354 15.81 9.18 25.34
CA ILE A 354 14.91 10.34 25.28
C ILE A 354 14.12 10.38 26.58
N GLU A 355 14.34 11.42 27.39
CA GLU A 355 13.44 11.73 28.48
C GLU A 355 12.29 12.58 27.94
N SER A 356 11.07 12.18 28.26
CA SER A 356 9.85 12.81 27.76
C SER A 356 8.81 13.02 28.85
N THR A 357 7.74 13.72 28.49
CA THR A 357 6.56 13.91 29.34
C THR A 357 5.60 12.72 29.37
N ALA A 358 5.88 11.63 28.64
CA ALA A 358 5.06 10.43 28.64
C ALA A 358 4.93 9.85 30.06
N ARG A 359 3.69 9.55 30.47
CA ARG A 359 3.39 8.93 31.78
C ARG A 359 2.81 7.53 31.67
N THR A 360 2.37 7.16 30.48
CA THR A 360 1.79 5.84 30.19
C THR A 360 2.53 5.21 29.02
N LYS A 361 2.48 3.87 28.92
CA LYS A 361 3.09 3.16 27.79
C LYS A 361 2.45 3.54 26.45
N GLY A 362 1.14 3.83 26.44
CA GLY A 362 0.45 4.33 25.24
C GLY A 362 1.01 5.66 24.75
N GLN A 363 1.23 6.62 25.65
CA GLN A 363 1.87 7.89 25.31
C GLN A 363 3.31 7.72 24.84
N GLU A 364 4.05 6.79 25.45
CA GLU A 364 5.43 6.48 25.03
C GLU A 364 5.45 5.91 23.61
N ASN A 365 4.56 4.96 23.29
CA ASN A 365 4.43 4.40 21.94
C ASN A 365 3.98 5.46 20.92
N ALA A 366 3.05 6.35 21.30
CA ALA A 366 2.62 7.44 20.43
C ALA A 366 3.78 8.40 20.12
N LEU A 367 4.55 8.80 21.14
CA LEU A 367 5.74 9.63 20.94
C LEU A 367 6.80 8.91 20.10
N LEU A 368 6.98 7.60 20.26
CA LEU A 368 7.87 6.79 19.44
C LEU A 368 7.47 6.86 17.95
N ALA A 369 6.20 6.65 17.64
CA ALA A 369 5.70 6.74 16.26
C ALA A 369 5.87 8.15 15.70
N TYR A 370 5.57 9.18 16.50
CA TYR A 370 5.76 10.57 16.11
C TYR A 370 7.22 10.90 15.76
N LEU A 371 8.16 10.46 16.59
CA LEU A 371 9.59 10.64 16.34
C LEU A 371 10.07 9.92 15.07
N ASN A 372 9.46 8.78 14.72
CA ASN A 372 9.80 8.07 13.49
C ASN A 372 9.17 8.68 12.22
N GLU A 373 8.04 9.37 12.34
CA GLU A 373 7.47 10.16 11.24
C GLU A 373 8.13 11.54 11.09
N TRP A 374 8.73 12.07 12.17
CA TRP A 374 9.36 13.39 12.19
C TRP A 374 10.44 13.54 11.10
N PRO A 375 10.38 14.61 10.28
CA PRO A 375 11.37 14.86 9.23
C PRO A 375 12.76 15.14 9.83
N ARG A 376 13.72 14.26 9.55
CA ARG A 376 15.06 14.30 10.13
C ARG A 376 15.97 15.29 9.43
#